data_AF-A0A7S0GSB2-F1
#
_entry.id   AF-A0A7S0GSB2-F1
#
_cell.length_a   1.000
_cell.length_b   1.000
_cell.length_c   1.000
_cell.angle_alpha   90.00
_cell.angle_beta   90.00
_cell.angle_gamma   90.00
#
_symmetry.space_group_name_H-M   'P 1'
#
loop_
_entity.id
_entity.type
_entity.pdbx_description
1 polymer ?
#
loop_
_entity_poly.entity_id
_entity_poly.type
_entity_poly.pdbx_seq_one_letter_code
_entity_poly.pdbx_strand_id
1 'polypeptide(L)'
;WLAVAGLEKDDCVINMSREEWEEDFKAVLVFTDPEDFFEGIQVITDVLLSSRPGEVEYEPKRRIPVVFSNPDLLWKTQYPHSRFGQGAFRLALEACYRARLDSLGLSKEEIEVRLGDFVQYGKPEIVQFMHTKRAILSQAQRLGCDVSHYYMVGDNPTSDIQGATNMDIRAIKKGDKRWSGILVKTGVYKDGDDPLEANIICDNVLEAVDKIIAAHQDEIIDSKEEQRRYKDSIAT
;
A
#
# COMPACT_ATOMS: atom_id res chain seq x y z
N TRP A 1 14.63 3.18 -1.24
CA TRP A 1 14.96 4.63 -1.18
C TRP A 1 14.24 5.26 0.01
N LEU A 2 14.98 5.71 1.03
CA LEU A 2 14.44 6.39 2.20
C LEU A 2 14.21 7.87 1.85
N ALA A 3 12.95 8.33 1.82
CA ALA A 3 12.65 9.75 1.70
C ALA A 3 12.33 10.29 3.09
N VAL A 4 13.29 10.97 3.69
CA VAL A 4 13.06 11.82 4.87
C VAL A 4 12.49 13.13 4.35
N ALA A 5 11.23 13.42 4.65
CA ALA A 5 10.62 14.69 4.27
C ALA A 5 10.90 15.76 5.35
N GLY A 6 11.91 16.60 5.10
CA GLY A 6 11.85 18.01 5.49
C GLY A 6 11.08 18.72 4.38
N LEU A 7 9.88 19.21 4.66
CA LEU A 7 9.09 19.94 3.68
C LEU A 7 9.63 21.37 3.58
N GLU A 8 10.43 21.66 2.56
CA GLU A 8 10.28 22.91 1.81
C GLU A 8 10.76 22.72 0.36
N LYS A 9 10.03 23.40 -0.52
CA LYS A 9 10.04 23.22 -1.97
C LYS A 9 10.95 24.30 -2.54
N ASP A 10 12.22 23.97 -2.74
CA ASP A 10 13.16 24.51 -3.74
C ASP A 10 14.59 24.19 -3.27
N ASP A 11 15.31 23.34 -4.02
CA ASP A 11 16.78 23.17 -4.07
C ASP A 11 17.23 21.70 -4.21
N CYS A 12 16.99 21.12 -5.40
CA CYS A 12 17.64 19.88 -5.81
C CYS A 12 19.08 20.14 -6.30
N VAL A 13 20.00 20.47 -5.39
CA VAL A 13 21.45 20.31 -5.57
C VAL A 13 22.05 19.88 -4.24
N ILE A 14 22.29 18.58 -4.05
CA ILE A 14 22.93 18.06 -2.84
C ILE A 14 24.44 18.31 -2.95
N ASN A 15 24.88 19.45 -2.43
CA ASN A 15 26.28 19.74 -2.14
C ASN A 15 26.45 19.55 -0.62
N MET A 16 26.95 18.38 -0.18
CA MET A 16 27.06 18.06 1.24
C MET A 16 28.25 18.77 1.89
N SER A 17 28.18 20.09 2.04
CA SER A 17 28.86 20.75 3.16
C SER A 17 28.12 20.40 4.45
N ARG A 18 28.88 20.28 5.54
CA ARG A 18 28.43 19.98 6.90
C ARG A 18 27.64 21.17 7.48
N GLU A 19 26.54 21.54 6.82
CA GLU A 19 25.56 22.46 7.38
C GLU A 19 24.80 21.69 8.47
N GLU A 20 24.85 22.23 9.67
CA GLU A 20 24.16 21.71 10.83
C GLU A 20 22.67 21.63 10.50
N TRP A 21 22.09 20.43 10.56
CA TRP A 21 20.66 20.27 10.43
C TRP A 21 20.03 20.92 11.66
N GLU A 22 19.63 22.20 11.55
CA GLU A 22 19.02 22.93 12.66
C GLU A 22 17.64 22.35 13.04
N GLU A 23 17.01 21.62 12.11
CA GLU A 23 15.68 21.07 12.27
C GLU A 23 15.65 19.63 12.76
N ASP A 24 14.80 19.41 13.76
CA ASP A 24 14.55 18.10 14.31
C ASP A 24 13.69 17.21 13.38
N PHE A 25 14.03 15.92 13.31
CA PHE A 25 13.14 14.91 12.69
C PHE A 25 11.76 14.85 13.39
N LYS A 26 10.70 14.79 12.58
CA LYS A 26 9.29 14.76 13.04
C LYS A 26 8.56 13.46 12.70
N ALA A 27 8.96 12.76 11.64
CA ALA A 27 8.38 11.50 11.22
C ALA A 27 9.39 10.73 10.35
N VAL A 28 9.19 9.42 10.25
CA VAL A 28 9.88 8.56 9.28
C VAL A 28 8.82 8.00 8.33
N LEU A 29 9.04 8.18 7.02
CA LEU A 29 8.14 7.66 5.98
C LEU A 29 8.89 6.59 5.16
N VAL A 30 8.50 5.33 5.35
CA VAL A 30 9.06 4.19 4.63
C VAL A 30 8.24 3.93 3.37
N PHE A 31 8.62 4.61 2.28
CA PHE A 31 7.92 4.52 1.00
C PHE A 31 8.11 3.20 0.27
N THR A 32 9.30 2.61 0.37
CA THR A 32 9.71 1.35 -0.28
C THR A 32 10.60 0.57 0.68
N ASP A 33 10.76 -0.73 0.47
CA ASP A 33 11.83 -1.48 1.16
C ASP A 33 13.21 -0.89 0.82
N PRO A 34 14.09 -0.68 1.81
CA PRO A 34 15.44 -0.18 1.55
C PRO A 34 16.29 -1.28 0.91
N GLU A 35 17.26 -0.88 0.08
CA GLU A 35 18.19 -1.83 -0.56
C GLU A 35 19.12 -2.49 0.47
N ASP A 36 19.61 -1.69 1.43
CA ASP A 36 20.33 -2.18 2.60
C ASP A 36 19.42 -2.14 3.84
N PHE A 37 19.03 -3.32 4.30
CA PHE A 37 18.20 -3.47 5.49
C PHE A 37 18.93 -3.07 6.76
N PHE A 38 20.22 -3.36 6.88
CA PHE A 38 20.97 -3.07 8.10
C PHE A 38 21.17 -1.56 8.27
N GLU A 39 21.57 -0.88 7.19
CA GLU A 39 21.65 0.59 7.18
C GLU A 39 20.29 1.22 7.46
N GLY A 40 19.23 0.76 6.77
CA GLY A 40 17.88 1.26 6.98
C GLY A 40 17.40 1.08 8.42
N ILE A 41 17.68 -0.09 9.03
CA ILE A 41 17.34 -0.35 10.43
C ILE A 41 18.12 0.58 11.36
N GLN A 42 19.42 0.73 11.16
CA GLN A 42 20.28 1.57 12.00
C GLN A 42 19.82 3.04 11.96
N VAL A 43 19.72 3.63 10.75
CA VAL A 43 19.34 5.04 10.56
C VAL A 43 17.95 5.33 11.14
N ILE A 44 16.97 4.46 10.88
CA ILE A 44 15.62 4.67 11.43
C ILE A 44 15.62 4.53 12.95
N THR A 45 16.36 3.55 13.51
CA THR A 45 16.48 3.39 14.97
C THR A 45 17.09 4.65 15.60
N ASP A 46 18.14 5.23 15.01
CA ASP A 46 18.78 6.44 15.53
C ASP A 46 17.80 7.63 15.55
N VAL A 47 17.03 7.81 14.46
CA VAL A 47 15.97 8.83 14.39
C VAL A 47 14.85 8.57 15.41
N LEU A 48 14.50 7.30 15.66
CA LEU A 48 13.48 6.95 16.65
C LEU A 48 13.93 7.16 18.10
N LEU A 49 15.24 7.12 18.36
CA LEU A 49 15.82 7.36 19.67
C LEU A 49 16.09 8.84 19.92
N SER A 50 16.43 9.60 18.87
CA SER A 50 16.68 11.03 18.96
C SER A 50 16.26 11.78 17.70
N SER A 51 15.78 12.99 17.91
CA SER A 51 15.51 13.96 16.87
C SER A 51 16.73 14.65 16.28
N ARG A 52 17.90 14.45 16.86
CA ARG A 52 19.20 14.92 16.37
C ARG A 52 20.21 13.78 16.46
N PRO A 53 20.02 12.71 15.67
CA PRO A 53 20.91 11.57 15.67
C PRO A 53 22.33 12.05 15.29
N GLY A 54 23.30 11.76 16.17
CA GLY A 54 24.68 12.26 16.06
C GLY A 54 25.07 13.30 17.11
N GLU A 55 24.10 14.02 17.69
CA GLU A 55 24.30 14.90 18.84
C GLU A 55 23.85 14.24 20.15
N VAL A 56 22.67 13.62 20.12
CA VAL A 56 22.05 12.98 21.28
C VAL A 56 21.75 11.52 20.93
N GLU A 57 22.21 10.59 21.77
CA GLU A 57 22.02 9.15 21.54
C GLU A 57 20.59 8.69 21.87
N TYR A 58 19.94 9.30 22.87
CA TYR A 58 18.60 8.91 23.31
C TYR A 58 17.84 10.04 24.04
N GLU A 59 16.59 10.26 23.64
CA GLU A 59 15.66 11.23 24.23
C GLU A 59 14.41 10.54 24.83
N PRO A 60 14.36 10.27 26.15
CA PRO A 60 13.34 9.42 26.77
C PRO A 60 11.88 9.89 26.67
N LYS A 61 11.63 11.15 26.35
CA LYS A 61 10.25 11.68 26.24
C LYS A 61 9.79 11.80 24.80
N ARG A 62 10.68 11.62 23.83
CA ARG A 62 10.37 11.85 22.42
C ARG A 62 9.82 10.59 21.77
N ARG A 63 8.87 10.80 20.85
CA ARG A 63 8.23 9.79 20.03
C ARG A 63 8.13 10.34 18.63
N ILE A 64 8.71 9.63 17.68
CA ILE A 64 8.66 9.97 16.25
C ILE A 64 7.84 8.87 15.56
N PRO A 65 6.70 9.21 14.92
CA PRO A 65 5.93 8.23 14.18
C PRO A 65 6.73 7.68 13.00
N VAL A 66 6.63 6.37 12.80
CA VAL A 66 7.10 5.69 11.59
C VAL A 66 5.90 5.22 10.82
N VAL A 67 5.86 5.53 9.53
CA VAL A 67 4.77 5.14 8.64
C VAL A 67 5.31 4.24 7.53
N PHE A 68 4.72 3.05 7.38
CA PHE A 68 5.03 2.11 6.30
C PHE A 68 3.94 2.15 5.23
N SER A 69 4.33 2.01 3.96
CA SER A 69 3.41 2.12 2.81
C SER A 69 2.83 0.79 2.34
N ASN A 70 3.42 -0.34 2.74
CA ASN A 70 3.07 -1.68 2.27
C ASN A 70 3.27 -2.73 3.38
N PRO A 71 2.22 -3.48 3.79
CA PRO A 71 2.36 -4.51 4.83
C PRO A 71 2.82 -5.87 4.30
N ASP A 72 2.94 -6.04 2.99
CA ASP A 72 3.18 -7.36 2.40
C ASP A 72 4.48 -7.98 2.92
N LEU A 73 4.36 -9.12 3.60
CA LEU A 73 5.51 -9.92 4.02
C LEU A 73 6.21 -10.53 2.82
N LEU A 74 5.43 -11.00 1.84
CA LEU A 74 5.90 -11.71 0.66
C LEU A 74 5.39 -11.03 -0.61
N TRP A 75 6.22 -11.01 -1.64
CA TRP A 75 5.87 -10.55 -2.97
C TRP A 75 6.53 -11.40 -4.06
N LYS A 76 5.99 -11.34 -5.28
CA LYS A 76 6.52 -12.11 -6.41
C LYS A 76 7.53 -11.30 -7.23
N THR A 77 8.66 -11.92 -7.55
CA THR A 77 9.65 -11.44 -8.53
C THR A 77 9.87 -12.48 -9.64
N GLN A 78 10.84 -12.24 -10.52
CA GLN A 78 11.28 -13.22 -11.53
C GLN A 78 11.84 -14.52 -10.92
N TYR A 79 12.23 -14.50 -9.65
CA TYR A 79 12.75 -15.68 -8.97
C TYR A 79 11.62 -16.70 -8.69
N PRO A 80 11.88 -18.03 -8.72
CA PRO A 80 10.84 -19.06 -8.60
C PRO A 80 9.99 -18.96 -7.32
N HIS A 81 10.60 -18.70 -6.16
CA HIS A 81 9.87 -18.57 -4.90
C HIS A 81 9.66 -17.09 -4.50
N SER A 82 8.60 -16.80 -3.75
CA SER A 82 8.31 -15.45 -3.24
C SER A 82 9.49 -14.87 -2.45
N ARG A 83 9.67 -13.55 -2.53
CA ARG A 83 10.71 -12.79 -1.82
C ARG A 83 10.08 -12.04 -0.66
N PHE A 84 10.89 -11.68 0.33
CA PHE A 84 10.47 -10.76 1.38
C PHE A 84 10.18 -9.36 0.81
N GLY A 85 9.06 -8.77 1.25
CA GLY A 85 8.67 -7.40 0.94
C GLY A 85 8.88 -6.46 2.12
N GLN A 86 8.26 -5.28 2.06
CA GLN A 86 8.39 -4.25 3.09
C GLN A 86 7.88 -4.72 4.48
N GLY A 87 6.91 -5.64 4.54
CA GLY A 87 6.46 -6.23 5.80
C GLY A 87 7.59 -6.94 6.55
N ALA A 88 8.51 -7.60 5.85
CA ALA A 88 9.67 -8.22 6.47
C ALA A 88 10.66 -7.17 7.02
N PHE A 89 10.87 -6.09 6.28
CA PHE A 89 11.70 -4.97 6.74
C PHE A 89 11.14 -4.35 8.02
N ARG A 90 9.82 -4.10 8.07
CA ARG A 90 9.13 -3.62 9.27
C ARG A 90 9.38 -4.54 10.46
N LEU A 91 9.18 -5.86 10.30
CA LEU A 91 9.40 -6.82 11.38
C LEU A 91 10.85 -6.82 11.88
N ALA A 92 11.82 -6.73 10.97
CA ALA A 92 13.23 -6.65 11.33
C ALA A 92 13.55 -5.36 12.11
N LEU A 93 13.04 -4.22 11.65
CA LEU A 93 13.19 -2.94 12.33
C LEU A 93 12.54 -2.95 13.72
N GLU A 94 11.30 -3.44 13.85
CA GLU A 94 10.62 -3.56 15.15
C GLU A 94 11.42 -4.43 16.13
N ALA A 95 11.97 -5.55 15.65
CA ALA A 95 12.77 -6.45 16.49
C ALA A 95 14.08 -5.78 16.97
N CYS A 96 14.82 -5.13 16.07
CA CYS A 96 16.04 -4.41 16.42
C CYS A 96 15.77 -3.22 17.35
N TYR A 97 14.73 -2.42 17.07
CA TYR A 97 14.35 -1.28 17.89
C TYR A 97 13.91 -1.71 19.28
N ARG A 98 13.10 -2.78 19.39
CA ARG A 98 12.72 -3.41 20.67
C ARG A 98 13.94 -3.81 21.49
N ALA A 99 14.89 -4.53 20.89
CA ALA A 99 16.11 -4.95 21.56
C ALA A 99 16.97 -3.75 22.00
N ARG A 100 17.00 -2.69 21.19
CA ARG A 100 17.72 -1.47 21.52
C ARG A 100 17.09 -0.72 22.70
N LEU A 101 15.78 -0.58 22.73
CA LEU A 101 15.07 0.03 23.87
C LEU A 101 15.25 -0.79 25.16
N ASP A 102 15.21 -2.12 25.07
CA ASP A 102 15.49 -3.01 26.21
C ASP A 102 16.92 -2.78 26.75
N SER A 103 17.92 -2.63 25.88
CA SER A 103 19.29 -2.31 26.27
C SER A 103 19.46 -0.95 26.98
N LEU A 104 18.51 -0.02 26.75
CA LEU A 104 18.44 1.28 27.42
C LEU A 104 17.68 1.21 28.76
N GLY A 105 17.20 0.04 29.16
CA GLY A 105 16.55 -0.21 30.45
C GLY A 105 15.06 0.12 30.50
N LEU A 106 14.39 0.23 29.35
CA LEU A 106 12.95 0.48 29.31
C LEU A 106 12.16 -0.77 29.72
N SER A 107 11.06 -0.56 30.42
CA SER A 107 10.09 -1.61 30.72
C SER A 107 9.38 -2.11 29.45
N LYS A 108 8.78 -3.29 29.52
CA LYS A 108 8.00 -3.85 28.40
C LYS A 108 6.86 -2.93 28.01
N GLU A 109 6.19 -2.33 28.98
CA GLU A 109 5.08 -1.41 28.76
C GLU A 109 5.55 -0.15 28.02
N GLU A 110 6.70 0.41 28.37
CA GLU A 110 7.27 1.57 27.66
C GLU A 110 7.68 1.22 26.23
N ILE A 111 8.23 0.01 26.01
CA ILE A 111 8.60 -0.49 24.69
C ILE A 111 7.37 -0.65 23.80
N GLU A 112 6.29 -1.26 24.30
CA GLU A 112 5.05 -1.42 23.51
C GLU A 112 4.41 -0.06 23.17
N VAL A 113 4.51 0.93 24.07
CA VAL A 113 4.08 2.31 23.79
C VAL A 113 4.89 2.91 22.64
N ARG A 114 6.21 2.64 22.56
CA ARG A 114 7.07 3.11 21.45
C ARG A 114 6.76 2.40 20.15
N LEU A 115 6.57 1.09 20.18
CA LEU A 115 6.18 0.32 18.97
C LEU A 115 4.79 0.70 18.46
N GLY A 116 3.91 1.20 19.34
CA GLY A 116 2.63 1.77 18.96
C GLY A 116 2.70 2.99 18.02
N ASP A 117 3.88 3.59 17.82
CA ASP A 117 4.12 4.67 16.84
C ASP A 117 4.33 4.15 15.41
N PHE A 118 4.38 2.83 15.21
CA PHE A 118 4.57 2.20 13.90
C PHE A 118 3.22 2.04 13.20
N VAL A 119 2.94 2.95 12.28
CA VAL A 119 1.69 2.99 11.51
C VAL A 119 1.84 2.24 10.19
N GLN A 120 0.89 1.35 9.88
CA GLN A 120 0.84 0.66 8.59
C GLN A 120 -0.19 1.28 7.66
N TYR A 121 0.19 1.51 6.41
CA TYR A 121 -0.71 1.69 5.28
C TYR A 121 -0.40 0.67 4.18
N GLY A 122 -1.23 0.67 3.14
CA GLY A 122 -1.19 -0.30 2.04
C GLY A 122 -2.38 -1.26 2.09
N LYS A 123 -2.50 -2.14 1.09
CA LYS A 123 -3.55 -3.18 1.10
C LYS A 123 -3.29 -4.14 2.26
N PRO A 124 -4.31 -4.68 2.96
CA PRO A 124 -5.75 -4.59 2.68
C PRO A 124 -6.43 -3.38 3.34
N GLU A 125 -5.68 -2.38 3.82
CA GLU A 125 -6.27 -1.26 4.57
C GLU A 125 -7.28 -0.47 3.75
N ILE A 126 -8.43 -0.21 4.36
CA ILE A 126 -9.58 0.42 3.70
C ILE A 126 -9.22 1.80 3.12
N VAL A 127 -8.31 2.53 3.78
CA VAL A 127 -7.89 3.87 3.35
C VAL A 127 -7.20 3.83 1.99
N GLN A 128 -6.42 2.79 1.70
CA GLN A 128 -5.75 2.60 0.42
C GLN A 128 -6.77 2.38 -0.70
N PHE A 129 -7.75 1.51 -0.46
CA PHE A 129 -8.81 1.24 -1.43
C PHE A 129 -9.74 2.44 -1.64
N MET A 130 -10.03 3.20 -0.58
CA MET A 130 -10.79 4.46 -0.69
C MET A 130 -10.02 5.54 -1.45
N HIS A 131 -8.68 5.54 -1.39
CA HIS A 131 -7.85 6.39 -2.24
C HIS A 131 -7.94 5.95 -3.71
N THR A 132 -7.75 4.66 -3.99
CA THR A 132 -7.89 4.08 -5.34
C THR A 132 -9.25 4.37 -5.95
N LYS A 133 -10.34 4.20 -5.17
CA LYS A 133 -11.70 4.54 -5.61
C LYS A 133 -11.82 5.98 -6.09
N ARG A 134 -11.30 6.94 -5.31
CA ARG A 134 -11.32 8.37 -5.67
C ARG A 134 -10.54 8.64 -6.96
N ALA A 135 -9.38 8.00 -7.12
CA ALA A 135 -8.58 8.13 -8.33
C ALA A 135 -9.32 7.57 -9.57
N ILE A 136 -9.94 6.39 -9.45
CA ILE A 136 -10.75 5.78 -10.53
C ILE A 136 -11.93 6.69 -10.89
N LEU A 137 -12.67 7.21 -9.90
CA LEU A 137 -13.79 8.12 -10.15
C LEU A 137 -13.35 9.42 -10.82
N SER A 138 -12.22 10.00 -10.41
CA SER A 138 -11.64 11.17 -11.07
C SER A 138 -11.26 10.89 -12.53
N GLN A 139 -10.69 9.71 -12.80
CA GLN A 139 -10.38 9.27 -14.16
C GLN A 139 -11.64 9.07 -15.00
N ALA A 140 -12.66 8.41 -14.44
CA ALA A 140 -13.93 8.18 -15.12
C ALA A 140 -14.63 9.49 -15.49
N GLN A 141 -14.63 10.47 -14.58
CA GLN A 141 -15.14 11.81 -14.84
C GLN A 141 -14.39 12.49 -16.01
N ARG A 142 -13.05 12.38 -16.08
CA ARG A 142 -12.27 12.92 -17.20
C ARG A 142 -12.59 12.24 -18.54
N LEU A 143 -12.93 10.96 -18.50
CA LEU A 143 -13.31 10.18 -19.68
C LEU A 143 -14.81 10.31 -20.04
N GLY A 144 -15.60 10.98 -19.19
CA GLY A 144 -17.05 11.09 -19.38
C GLY A 144 -17.78 9.75 -19.22
N CYS A 145 -17.25 8.81 -18.43
CA CYS A 145 -17.89 7.52 -18.14
C CYS A 145 -18.30 7.40 -16.67
N ASP A 146 -19.28 6.51 -16.39
CA ASP A 146 -19.65 6.10 -15.04
C ASP A 146 -18.96 4.77 -14.68
N VAL A 147 -18.73 4.56 -13.38
CA VAL A 147 -18.20 3.31 -12.85
C VAL A 147 -19.34 2.50 -12.27
N SER A 148 -19.66 1.38 -12.92
CA SER A 148 -20.71 0.44 -12.47
C SER A 148 -20.22 -0.52 -11.39
N HIS A 149 -18.97 -0.98 -11.49
CA HIS A 149 -18.39 -2.01 -10.62
C HIS A 149 -16.87 -1.83 -10.51
N TYR A 150 -16.29 -2.29 -9.39
CA TYR A 150 -14.83 -2.28 -9.18
C TYR A 150 -14.29 -3.70 -9.14
N TYR A 151 -13.25 -3.98 -9.92
CA TYR A 151 -12.54 -5.25 -9.91
C TYR A 151 -11.12 -5.07 -9.40
N MET A 152 -10.78 -5.81 -8.34
CA MET A 152 -9.42 -5.92 -7.83
C MET A 152 -8.82 -7.23 -8.34
N VAL A 153 -7.92 -7.15 -9.31
CA VAL A 153 -7.20 -8.32 -9.84
C VAL A 153 -5.83 -8.37 -9.18
N GLY A 154 -5.53 -9.45 -8.46
CA GLY A 154 -4.30 -9.58 -7.69
C GLY A 154 -3.93 -11.01 -7.37
N ASP A 155 -2.72 -11.22 -6.85
CA ASP A 155 -2.13 -12.54 -6.62
C ASP A 155 -1.96 -12.88 -5.14
N ASN A 156 -2.25 -11.94 -4.24
CA ASN A 156 -2.07 -12.13 -2.80
C ASN A 156 -3.43 -12.12 -2.08
N PRO A 157 -3.91 -13.27 -1.58
CA PRO A 157 -5.20 -13.36 -0.89
C PRO A 157 -5.33 -12.38 0.29
N THR A 158 -4.33 -12.32 1.17
CA THR A 158 -4.40 -11.50 2.40
C THR A 158 -4.28 -10.00 2.17
N SER A 159 -3.94 -9.58 0.94
CA SER A 159 -3.72 -8.19 0.54
C SER A 159 -4.78 -7.73 -0.46
N ASP A 160 -4.80 -8.31 -1.66
CA ASP A 160 -5.68 -7.93 -2.76
C ASP A 160 -7.13 -8.34 -2.50
N ILE A 161 -7.33 -9.63 -2.21
CA ILE A 161 -8.66 -10.22 -2.07
C ILE A 161 -9.31 -9.74 -0.78
N GLN A 162 -8.59 -9.78 0.34
CA GLN A 162 -9.10 -9.29 1.61
C GLN A 162 -9.53 -7.81 1.54
N GLY A 163 -8.74 -6.97 0.88
CA GLY A 163 -9.05 -5.55 0.71
C GLY A 163 -10.28 -5.32 -0.18
N ALA A 164 -10.42 -6.07 -1.27
CA ALA A 164 -11.60 -6.02 -2.14
C ALA A 164 -12.87 -6.46 -1.40
N THR A 165 -12.80 -7.54 -0.62
CA THR A 165 -13.91 -8.04 0.19
C THR A 165 -14.34 -7.02 1.24
N ASN A 166 -13.39 -6.39 1.93
CA ASN A 166 -13.67 -5.33 2.91
C ASN A 166 -14.39 -4.12 2.25
N MET A 167 -13.97 -3.75 1.04
CA MET A 167 -14.63 -2.71 0.25
C MET A 167 -16.03 -3.11 -0.18
N ASP A 168 -16.24 -4.37 -0.58
CA ASP A 168 -17.56 -4.84 -1.01
C ASP A 168 -18.57 -4.85 0.14
N ILE A 169 -18.16 -5.36 1.31
CA ILE A 169 -18.97 -5.32 2.54
C ILE A 169 -19.36 -3.87 2.87
N ARG A 170 -18.42 -2.93 2.74
CA ARG A 170 -18.68 -1.51 2.96
C ARG A 170 -19.63 -0.94 1.91
N ALA A 171 -19.47 -1.32 0.64
CA ALA A 171 -20.31 -0.85 -0.45
C ALA A 171 -21.76 -1.27 -0.25
N ILE A 172 -22.00 -2.55 0.08
CA ILE A 172 -23.33 -3.08 0.39
C ILE A 172 -24.00 -2.27 1.51
N LYS A 173 -23.28 -2.04 2.62
CA LYS A 173 -23.81 -1.28 3.76
C LYS A 173 -24.18 0.17 3.43
N LYS A 174 -23.56 0.75 2.40
CA LYS A 174 -23.73 2.15 2.00
C LYS A 174 -24.61 2.34 0.77
N GLY A 175 -25.08 1.26 0.14
CA GLY A 175 -25.77 1.34 -1.16
C GLY A 175 -24.87 1.89 -2.27
N ASP A 176 -23.59 1.58 -2.21
CA ASP A 176 -22.56 2.03 -3.16
C ASP A 176 -22.25 0.95 -4.20
N LYS A 177 -21.50 1.30 -5.24
CA LYS A 177 -21.08 0.36 -6.30
C LYS A 177 -20.20 -0.74 -5.73
N ARG A 178 -20.45 -1.97 -6.17
CA ARG A 178 -19.89 -3.23 -5.64
C ARG A 178 -18.41 -3.42 -6.03
N TRP A 179 -17.73 -4.27 -5.27
CA TRP A 179 -16.33 -4.66 -5.49
C TRP A 179 -16.24 -6.17 -5.67
N SER A 180 -15.32 -6.63 -6.51
CA SER A 180 -14.99 -8.05 -6.62
C SER A 180 -13.49 -8.27 -6.67
N GLY A 181 -13.01 -9.24 -5.87
CA GLY A 181 -11.63 -9.71 -5.90
C GLY A 181 -11.47 -10.87 -6.88
N ILE A 182 -10.56 -10.73 -7.83
CA ILE A 182 -10.18 -11.80 -8.77
C ILE A 182 -8.74 -12.19 -8.47
N LEU A 183 -8.55 -13.46 -8.10
CA LEU A 183 -7.26 -14.01 -7.72
C LEU A 183 -6.56 -14.63 -8.92
N VAL A 184 -5.31 -14.24 -9.18
CA VAL A 184 -4.49 -14.82 -10.27
C VAL A 184 -3.38 -15.72 -9.74
N LYS A 185 -3.07 -16.80 -10.47
CA LYS A 185 -2.07 -17.81 -10.07
C LYS A 185 -0.62 -17.49 -10.45
N THR A 186 -0.40 -16.35 -11.10
CA THR A 186 0.93 -15.92 -11.61
C THR A 186 1.86 -15.38 -10.53
N GLY A 187 1.41 -15.26 -9.27
CA GLY A 187 2.11 -14.53 -8.23
C GLY A 187 2.33 -15.29 -6.92
N VAL A 188 2.00 -14.67 -5.78
CA VAL A 188 2.16 -15.22 -4.43
C VAL A 188 1.32 -16.48 -4.24
N TYR A 189 0.04 -16.43 -4.61
CA TYR A 189 -0.87 -17.56 -4.54
C TYR A 189 -0.42 -18.76 -5.39
N LYS A 190 -0.59 -19.96 -4.83
CA LYS A 190 -0.38 -21.26 -5.47
C LYS A 190 -1.60 -22.16 -5.27
N ASP A 191 -1.79 -23.09 -6.21
CA ASP A 191 -2.85 -24.11 -6.08
C ASP A 191 -2.65 -24.89 -4.78
N GLY A 192 -3.70 -24.94 -3.94
CA GLY A 192 -3.67 -25.54 -2.60
C GLY A 192 -3.61 -24.54 -1.46
N ASP A 193 -3.26 -23.28 -1.72
CA ASP A 193 -3.41 -22.19 -0.74
C ASP A 193 -4.88 -21.81 -0.54
N ASP A 194 -5.21 -21.22 0.61
CA ASP A 194 -6.53 -20.63 0.86
C ASP A 194 -6.74 -19.39 -0.01
N PRO A 195 -7.71 -19.39 -0.95
CA PRO A 195 -7.98 -18.24 -1.81
C PRO A 195 -8.72 -17.10 -1.08
N LEU A 196 -9.12 -17.30 0.17
CA LEU A 196 -10.08 -16.46 0.89
C LEU A 196 -11.37 -16.26 0.07
N GLU A 197 -12.02 -15.12 0.22
CA GLU A 197 -13.28 -14.76 -0.42
C GLU A 197 -13.13 -14.31 -1.88
N ALA A 198 -12.19 -14.89 -2.63
CA ALA A 198 -11.99 -14.56 -4.04
C ALA A 198 -13.25 -14.89 -4.85
N ASN A 199 -13.77 -13.92 -5.61
CA ASN A 199 -14.98 -14.12 -6.41
C ASN A 199 -14.71 -15.01 -7.64
N ILE A 200 -13.51 -14.88 -8.22
CA ILE A 200 -13.07 -15.64 -9.38
C ILE A 200 -11.58 -15.95 -9.19
N ILE A 201 -11.17 -17.17 -9.54
CA ILE A 201 -9.76 -17.55 -9.67
C ILE A 201 -9.45 -17.72 -11.15
N CYS A 202 -8.33 -17.14 -11.60
CA CYS A 202 -7.85 -17.19 -12.98
C CYS A 202 -6.39 -17.61 -13.02
N ASP A 203 -5.97 -18.24 -14.11
CA ASP A 203 -4.58 -18.61 -14.33
C ASP A 203 -3.70 -17.37 -14.48
N ASN A 204 -4.21 -16.32 -15.12
CA ASN A 204 -3.48 -15.07 -15.37
C ASN A 204 -4.41 -13.85 -15.54
N VAL A 205 -3.80 -12.68 -15.72
CA VAL A 205 -4.52 -11.41 -15.86
C VAL A 205 -5.33 -11.32 -17.16
N LEU A 206 -4.90 -11.97 -18.25
CA LEU A 206 -5.64 -11.96 -19.51
C LEU A 206 -6.99 -12.67 -19.32
N GLU A 207 -6.97 -13.85 -18.73
CA GLU A 207 -8.20 -14.59 -18.42
C GLU A 207 -9.11 -13.81 -17.46
N ALA A 208 -8.54 -13.12 -16.47
CA ALA A 208 -9.32 -12.26 -15.57
C ALA A 208 -10.04 -11.14 -16.34
N VAL A 209 -9.35 -10.44 -17.24
CA VAL A 209 -9.93 -9.38 -18.06
C VAL A 209 -10.99 -9.94 -19.02
N ASP A 210 -10.72 -11.06 -19.67
CA ASP A 210 -11.67 -11.69 -20.59
C ASP A 210 -12.97 -12.08 -19.87
N LYS A 211 -12.88 -12.63 -18.65
CA LYS A 211 -14.06 -12.94 -17.82
C LYS A 211 -14.81 -11.70 -17.38
N ILE A 212 -14.13 -10.60 -17.03
CA ILE A 212 -14.79 -9.32 -16.69
C ILE A 212 -15.56 -8.81 -17.91
N ILE A 213 -14.93 -8.77 -19.08
CA ILE A 213 -15.58 -8.27 -20.30
C ILE A 213 -16.78 -9.14 -20.67
N ALA A 214 -16.64 -10.47 -20.61
CA ALA A 214 -17.74 -11.39 -20.87
C ALA A 214 -18.92 -11.19 -19.91
N ALA A 215 -18.65 -10.92 -18.63
CA ALA A 215 -19.69 -10.66 -17.63
C ALA A 215 -20.49 -9.37 -17.89
N HIS A 216 -19.93 -8.41 -18.62
CA HIS A 216 -20.57 -7.13 -18.97
C HIS A 216 -20.90 -7.00 -20.46
N GLN A 217 -20.84 -8.09 -21.23
CA GLN A 217 -20.94 -8.04 -22.68
C GLN A 217 -22.28 -7.47 -23.17
N ASP A 218 -23.38 -7.83 -22.51
CA ASP A 218 -24.72 -7.32 -22.85
C ASP A 218 -24.84 -5.80 -22.58
N GLU A 219 -24.32 -5.31 -21.46
CA GLU A 219 -24.28 -3.87 -21.11
C GLU A 219 -23.43 -3.07 -22.12
N ILE A 220 -22.32 -3.67 -22.58
CA ILE A 220 -21.44 -3.06 -23.58
C ILE A 220 -22.13 -2.99 -24.95
N ILE A 221 -22.88 -4.02 -25.34
CA ILE A 221 -23.60 -4.03 -26.63
C ILE A 221 -24.69 -2.95 -26.62
N ASP A 222 -25.51 -2.89 -25.56
CA ASP A 222 -26.62 -1.94 -25.46
C ASP A 222 -26.14 -0.48 -25.54
N SER A 223 -25.08 -0.14 -24.79
CA SER A 223 -24.48 1.22 -24.83
C SER A 223 -23.96 1.63 -26.22
N LYS A 224 -23.42 0.68 -27.00
CA LYS A 224 -22.97 0.95 -28.38
C LYS A 224 -24.15 1.16 -29.33
N GLU A 225 -25.23 0.40 -29.17
CA GLU A 225 -26.45 0.57 -29.95
C GLU A 225 -27.16 1.89 -29.64
N GLU A 226 -27.20 2.32 -28.38
CA GLU A 226 -27.71 3.65 -28.00
C GLU A 226 -26.87 4.79 -28.60
N GLN A 227 -25.54 4.72 -28.50
CA GLN A 227 -24.67 5.74 -29.11
C GLN A 227 -24.84 5.81 -30.62
N ARG A 228 -25.05 4.66 -31.29
CA ARG A 228 -25.32 4.61 -32.72
C ARG A 228 -26.66 5.26 -33.06
N ARG A 229 -27.74 4.89 -32.36
CA ARG A 229 -29.07 5.50 -32.52
C ARG A 229 -29.04 7.01 -32.32
N TYR A 230 -28.31 7.49 -31.31
CA TYR A 230 -28.14 8.93 -31.07
C TYR A 230 -27.43 9.63 -32.25
N LYS A 231 -26.31 9.07 -32.74
CA LYS A 231 -25.58 9.61 -33.90
C LYS A 231 -26.43 9.65 -35.17
N ASP A 232 -27.24 8.63 -35.41
CA ASP A 232 -28.13 8.59 -36.58
C ASP A 232 -29.23 9.68 -36.48
N SER A 233 -29.74 9.95 -35.26
CA SER A 233 -30.78 10.96 -35.02
C SER A 233 -30.33 12.41 -35.23
N ILE A 234 -29.04 12.71 -35.03
CA ILE A 234 -28.46 14.05 -35.23
C ILE A 234 -27.93 14.27 -36.67
N ALA A 235 -27.89 13.22 -37.49
CA ALA A 235 -27.45 13.27 -38.88
C ALA A 235 -28.61 13.47 -39.89
N THR A 236 -29.85 13.56 -39.40
CA THR A 236 -31.09 13.76 -40.20
C THR A 236 -31.60 15.18 -40.00
#